data_AF-A0A1B7L3A7-F1
#
_entry.id   AF-A0A1B7L3A7-F1
#
_cell.length_a   1.000
_cell.length_b   1.000
_cell.length_c   1.000
_cell.angle_alpha   90.00
_cell.angle_beta   90.00
_cell.angle_gamma   90.00
#
_symmetry.space_group_name_H-M   'P 1'
#
loop_
_entity.id
_entity.type
_entity.pdbx_description
1 polymer ?
#
loop_
_entity_poly.entity_id
_entity_poly.type
_entity_poly.pdbx_seq_one_letter_code
_entity_poly.pdbx_strand_id
1 'polypeptide(L)'
;MKFFSSLFFIFISMNVCAANIIDDHDISNVSKCWREWSEYNASFSVAHSCLKQEYKLSDARLNKVYGDVSRYIELVPRTGVEEKVDVEQLNMLKDSQRAWIKFRDKECALVLSNEDTPDLSEPHSEATWLSCMIIQTNTRVRQLQIYLNHDDYYPSPLSRG
;
A
#
# COMPACT_ATOMS: atom_id res chain seq x y z
N MET A 1 12.03 -27.25 52.34
CA MET A 1 11.10 -27.83 51.34
C MET A 1 10.01 -26.78 51.08
N LYS A 2 9.78 -26.21 49.90
CA LYS A 2 10.23 -26.49 48.53
C LYS A 2 10.53 -25.15 47.81
N PHE A 3 11.58 -25.16 47.01
CA PHE A 3 11.95 -24.17 46.00
C PHE A 3 10.95 -24.15 44.84
N PHE A 4 10.66 -22.98 44.28
CA PHE A 4 10.32 -22.72 42.87
C PHE A 4 10.71 -21.24 42.61
N SER A 5 11.89 -20.93 42.09
CA SER A 5 12.33 -21.00 40.69
C SER A 5 11.53 -20.09 39.74
N SER A 6 12.12 -18.92 39.48
CA SER A 6 12.25 -18.21 38.20
C SER A 6 11.05 -18.15 37.26
N LEU A 7 10.60 -16.91 36.99
CA LEU A 7 10.44 -16.40 35.62
C LEU A 7 10.30 -14.87 35.70
N PHE A 8 11.44 -14.19 35.64
CA PHE A 8 11.52 -12.79 35.24
C PHE A 8 10.99 -12.71 33.81
N PHE A 9 9.74 -12.28 33.63
CA PHE A 9 9.27 -11.84 32.32
C PHE A 9 9.94 -10.51 32.03
N ILE A 10 11.06 -10.57 31.32
CA ILE A 10 11.62 -9.42 30.63
C ILE A 10 10.59 -9.06 29.55
N PHE A 11 9.78 -8.04 29.81
CA PHE A 11 9.08 -7.33 28.75
C PHE A 11 10.16 -6.68 27.88
N ILE A 12 10.60 -7.39 26.85
CA ILE A 12 11.29 -6.75 25.74
C ILE A 12 10.23 -5.85 25.11
N SER A 13 10.29 -4.57 25.44
CA SER A 13 9.61 -3.52 24.69
C SER A 13 10.21 -3.52 23.29
N MET A 14 9.71 -4.41 22.43
CA MET A 14 9.84 -4.22 20.99
C MET A 14 8.99 -2.98 20.69
N ASN A 15 9.63 -1.81 20.72
CA ASN A 15 9.21 -0.68 19.90
C ASN A 15 9.37 -1.12 18.45
N VAL A 16 8.43 -1.94 17.98
CA VAL A 16 8.10 -1.98 16.57
C VAL A 16 7.51 -0.61 16.32
N CYS A 17 8.31 0.32 15.79
CA CYS A 17 7.76 1.43 15.03
C CYS A 17 7.04 0.78 13.85
N ALA A 18 5.83 0.30 14.10
CA ALA A 18 4.93 -0.17 13.08
C ALA A 18 4.65 1.06 12.24
N ALA A 19 5.40 1.21 11.16
CA ALA A 19 4.88 1.93 10.02
C ALA A 19 3.55 1.24 9.73
N ASN A 20 2.44 1.85 10.15
CA ASN A 20 1.11 1.31 9.92
C ASN A 20 1.00 1.12 8.41
N ILE A 21 1.16 -0.13 7.95
CA ILE A 21 1.16 -0.46 6.52
C ILE A 21 -0.20 -0.08 5.91
N ILE A 22 -1.24 -0.05 6.75
CA ILE A 22 -2.57 0.47 6.49
C ILE A 22 -2.70 1.79 7.28
N ASP A 23 -2.73 2.92 6.58
CA ASP A 23 -3.01 4.22 7.19
C ASP A 23 -4.52 4.37 7.37
N ASP A 24 -4.96 4.73 8.59
CA ASP A 24 -6.36 5.05 8.91
C ASP A 24 -6.94 6.11 7.96
N HIS A 25 -6.10 6.99 7.39
CA HIS A 25 -6.50 7.99 6.41
C HIS A 25 -7.03 7.39 5.09
N ASP A 26 -6.49 6.26 4.62
CA ASP A 26 -6.99 5.63 3.39
C ASP A 26 -8.35 4.99 3.60
N ILE A 27 -8.50 4.32 4.73
CA ILE A 27 -9.78 3.78 5.17
C ILE A 27 -10.77 4.93 5.39
N SER A 28 -10.29 6.09 5.89
CA SER A 28 -11.10 7.31 6.07
C SER A 28 -11.63 7.87 4.74
N ASN A 29 -10.81 7.96 3.69
CA ASN A 29 -11.29 8.44 2.39
C ASN A 29 -12.32 7.50 1.74
N VAL A 30 -12.03 6.19 1.75
CA VAL A 30 -12.96 5.18 1.21
C VAL A 30 -14.25 5.16 2.03
N SER A 31 -14.17 5.15 3.36
CA SER A 31 -15.35 5.19 4.24
C SER A 31 -16.14 6.49 4.11
N LYS A 32 -15.50 7.62 3.81
CA LYS A 32 -16.19 8.88 3.49
C LYS A 32 -17.01 8.74 2.21
N CYS A 33 -16.44 8.17 1.13
CA CYS A 33 -17.21 7.90 -0.09
C CYS A 33 -18.41 6.96 0.18
N TRP A 34 -18.23 5.95 1.04
CA TRP A 34 -19.33 5.07 1.43
C TRP A 34 -20.37 5.76 2.34
N ARG A 35 -19.97 6.69 3.20
CA ARG A 35 -20.92 7.41 4.06
C ARG A 35 -21.87 8.28 3.24
N GLU A 36 -21.37 8.86 2.15
CA GLU A 36 -22.20 9.53 1.14
C GLU A 36 -23.23 8.58 0.50
N TRP A 37 -23.06 7.26 0.59
CA TRP A 37 -24.10 6.29 0.18
C TRP A 37 -25.22 6.11 1.21
N SER A 38 -24.91 6.28 2.51
CA SER A 38 -25.84 6.02 3.62
C SER A 38 -26.75 7.20 3.97
N GLU A 39 -26.41 8.41 3.52
CA GLU A 39 -27.27 9.57 3.70
C GLU A 39 -28.47 9.47 2.74
N TYR A 40 -29.66 9.35 3.32
CA TYR A 40 -30.95 8.92 2.76
C TYR A 40 -31.44 9.60 1.45
N ASN A 41 -30.65 10.48 0.82
CA ASN A 41 -30.98 11.23 -0.40
C ASN A 41 -29.83 11.33 -1.43
N ALA A 42 -28.64 10.79 -1.16
CA ALA A 42 -27.55 10.79 -2.13
C ALA A 42 -27.73 9.66 -3.13
N SER A 43 -27.87 9.99 -4.42
CA SER A 43 -28.00 8.96 -5.45
C SER A 43 -26.77 8.06 -5.45
N PHE A 44 -26.96 6.76 -5.71
CA PHE A 44 -25.88 5.77 -5.90
C PHE A 44 -24.70 6.30 -6.76
N SER A 45 -25.00 7.18 -7.74
CA SER A 45 -24.00 7.79 -8.61
C SER A 45 -22.95 8.65 -7.89
N VAL A 46 -23.26 9.24 -6.73
CA VAL A 46 -22.36 10.14 -5.99
C VAL A 46 -21.25 9.33 -5.31
N ALA A 47 -21.59 8.36 -4.47
CA ALA A 47 -20.63 7.48 -3.82
C ALA A 47 -19.75 6.72 -4.84
N HIS A 48 -20.36 6.26 -5.92
CA HIS A 48 -19.66 5.61 -7.02
C HIS A 48 -18.66 6.53 -7.74
N SER A 49 -19.06 7.77 -8.03
CA SER A 49 -18.17 8.76 -8.61
C SER A 49 -16.99 9.12 -7.69
N CYS A 50 -17.25 9.20 -6.37
CA CYS A 50 -16.24 9.43 -5.34
C CYS A 50 -15.18 8.32 -5.36
N LEU A 51 -15.60 7.05 -5.32
CA LEU A 51 -14.67 5.91 -5.35
C LEU A 51 -13.87 5.85 -6.65
N LYS A 52 -14.49 6.12 -7.81
CA LYS A 52 -13.77 6.18 -9.09
C LYS A 52 -12.71 7.29 -9.10
N GLN A 53 -13.03 8.45 -8.51
CA GLN A 53 -12.08 9.55 -8.39
C GLN A 53 -10.93 9.21 -7.44
N GLU A 54 -11.23 8.68 -6.25
CA GLU A 54 -10.20 8.26 -5.29
C GLU A 54 -9.28 7.19 -5.87
N TYR A 55 -9.83 6.24 -6.65
CA TYR A 55 -9.02 5.25 -7.34
C TYR A 55 -8.07 5.88 -8.37
N LYS A 56 -8.55 6.82 -9.19
CA LYS A 56 -7.69 7.57 -10.12
C LYS A 56 -6.57 8.32 -9.40
N LEU A 57 -6.86 8.95 -8.26
CA LEU A 57 -5.87 9.66 -7.45
C LEU A 57 -4.86 8.69 -6.81
N SER A 58 -5.32 7.54 -6.36
CA SER A 58 -4.47 6.47 -5.82
C SER A 58 -3.51 5.92 -6.88
N ASP A 59 -4.02 5.61 -8.08
CA ASP A 59 -3.21 5.11 -9.20
C ASP A 59 -2.19 6.14 -9.71
N ALA A 60 -2.60 7.42 -9.81
CA ALA A 60 -1.68 8.50 -10.16
C ALA A 60 -0.55 8.65 -9.13
N ARG A 61 -0.87 8.54 -7.83
CA ARG A 61 0.13 8.57 -6.75
C ARG A 61 1.09 7.37 -6.85
N LEU A 62 0.57 6.17 -7.12
CA LEU A 62 1.38 4.97 -7.32
C LEU A 62 2.38 5.14 -8.47
N ASN A 63 1.91 5.58 -9.63
CA ASN A 63 2.75 5.77 -10.81
C ASN A 63 3.83 6.83 -10.55
N LYS A 64 3.48 7.91 -9.84
CA LYS A 64 4.44 8.94 -9.44
C LYS A 64 5.52 8.36 -8.53
N VAL A 65 5.17 7.73 -7.41
CA VAL A 65 6.18 7.23 -6.46
C VAL A 65 7.02 6.11 -7.06
N TYR A 66 6.45 5.24 -7.89
CA TYR A 66 7.21 4.23 -8.61
C TYR A 66 8.27 4.85 -9.53
N GLY A 67 7.90 5.93 -10.25
CA GLY A 67 8.84 6.72 -11.05
C GLY A 67 9.92 7.39 -10.21
N ASP A 68 9.56 7.95 -9.06
CA ASP A 68 10.50 8.58 -8.12
C ASP A 68 11.51 7.56 -7.57
N VAL A 69 11.06 6.34 -7.19
CA VAL A 69 11.96 5.24 -6.75
C VAL A 69 12.87 4.78 -7.88
N SER A 70 12.33 4.64 -9.10
CA SER A 70 13.14 4.25 -10.26
C SER A 70 14.26 5.28 -10.49
N ARG A 71 13.93 6.58 -10.44
CA ARG A 71 14.91 7.66 -10.56
C ARG A 71 15.91 7.65 -9.40
N TYR A 72 15.48 7.35 -8.17
CA TYR A 72 16.37 7.24 -7.03
C TYR A 72 17.44 6.16 -7.25
N ILE A 73 17.05 4.98 -7.74
CA ILE A 73 18.00 3.90 -8.07
C ILE A 73 18.97 4.33 -9.19
N GLU A 74 18.50 5.09 -10.18
CA GLU A 74 19.35 5.61 -11.25
C GLU A 74 20.40 6.61 -10.74
N LEU A 75 20.04 7.45 -9.75
CA LEU A 75 20.88 8.52 -9.22
C LEU A 75 21.75 8.11 -8.03
N VAL A 76 21.39 7.05 -7.32
CA VAL A 76 22.07 6.61 -6.09
C VAL A 76 22.50 5.14 -6.23
N PRO A 77 23.63 4.87 -6.91
CA PRO A 77 24.10 3.50 -7.14
C PRO A 77 24.49 2.78 -5.84
N ARG A 78 24.07 1.52 -5.66
CA ARG A 78 24.44 0.69 -4.50
C ARG A 78 25.94 0.46 -4.33
N THR A 79 26.73 0.58 -5.39
CA THR A 79 28.15 0.18 -5.40
C THR A 79 29.10 1.33 -5.11
N GLY A 80 28.60 2.55 -4.87
CA GLY A 80 29.46 3.74 -4.68
C GLY A 80 30.28 4.11 -5.92
N VAL A 81 29.99 3.48 -7.06
CA VAL A 81 30.57 3.81 -8.36
C VAL A 81 29.58 4.76 -9.02
N GLU A 82 29.84 6.06 -8.89
CA GLU A 82 28.92 7.17 -9.22
C GLU A 82 28.46 7.21 -10.69
N GLU A 83 29.00 6.35 -11.57
CA GLU A 83 28.74 6.41 -13.02
C GLU A 83 27.96 5.24 -13.61
N LYS A 84 27.60 4.20 -12.84
CA LYS A 84 26.82 3.06 -13.37
C LYS A 84 25.45 2.97 -12.73
N VAL A 85 24.42 3.19 -13.54
CA VAL A 85 23.02 2.88 -13.22
C VAL A 85 22.94 1.42 -12.76
N ASP A 86 22.30 1.18 -11.61
CA ASP A 86 22.05 -0.16 -11.09
C ASP A 86 20.89 -0.82 -11.84
N VAL A 87 21.17 -1.28 -13.06
CA VAL A 87 20.19 -1.92 -13.95
C VAL A 87 19.58 -3.18 -13.32
N GLU A 88 20.35 -3.88 -12.49
CA GLU A 88 19.88 -5.06 -11.78
C GLU A 88 18.80 -4.69 -10.76
N GLN A 89 19.07 -3.71 -9.89
CA GLN A 89 18.09 -3.24 -8.90
C GLN A 89 16.85 -2.63 -9.56
N LEU A 90 17.00 -1.92 -10.70
CA LEU A 90 15.87 -1.44 -11.49
C LEU A 90 14.99 -2.58 -12.03
N ASN A 91 15.60 -3.66 -12.53
CA ASN A 91 14.85 -4.82 -13.00
C ASN A 91 14.14 -5.54 -11.85
N MET A 92 14.78 -5.65 -10.69
CA MET A 92 14.14 -6.18 -9.47
C MET A 92 12.94 -5.33 -9.04
N LEU A 93 13.02 -4.00 -9.10
CA LEU A 93 11.89 -3.11 -8.83
C LEU A 93 10.72 -3.35 -9.80
N LYS A 94 11.02 -3.46 -11.11
CA LYS A 94 10.02 -3.75 -12.15
C LYS A 94 9.31 -5.08 -11.90
N ASP A 95 10.08 -6.13 -11.59
CA ASP A 95 9.52 -7.47 -11.37
C ASP A 95 8.71 -7.53 -10.06
N SER A 96 9.20 -6.90 -9.00
CA SER A 96 8.45 -6.71 -7.74
C SER A 96 7.10 -6.01 -8.00
N GLN A 97 7.10 -4.92 -8.76
CA GLN A 97 5.88 -4.18 -9.06
C GLN A 97 4.89 -4.99 -9.91
N ARG A 98 5.37 -5.74 -10.91
CA ARG A 98 4.53 -6.64 -11.72
C ARG A 98 3.91 -7.76 -10.89
N ALA A 99 4.68 -8.36 -10.00
CA ALA A 99 4.19 -9.38 -9.08
C ALA A 99 3.14 -8.80 -8.12
N TRP A 100 3.37 -7.59 -7.61
CA TRP A 100 2.42 -6.89 -6.75
C TRP A 100 1.10 -6.58 -7.46
N ILE A 101 1.11 -6.14 -8.73
CA ILE A 101 -0.12 -5.91 -9.51
C ILE A 101 -0.95 -7.21 -9.59
N LYS A 102 -0.31 -8.34 -9.90
CA LYS A 102 -0.99 -9.64 -9.95
C LYS A 102 -1.58 -10.03 -8.59
N PHE A 103 -0.83 -9.79 -7.51
CA PHE A 103 -1.31 -10.01 -6.15
C PHE A 103 -2.55 -9.15 -5.87
N ARG A 104 -2.48 -7.82 -6.09
CA ARG A 104 -3.60 -6.89 -5.89
C ARG A 104 -4.85 -7.34 -6.63
N ASP A 105 -4.72 -7.68 -7.90
CA ASP A 105 -5.87 -8.05 -8.72
C ASP A 105 -6.52 -9.35 -8.23
N LYS A 106 -5.72 -10.32 -7.73
CA LYS A 106 -6.24 -11.55 -7.12
C LYS A 106 -6.86 -11.32 -5.75
N GLU A 107 -6.25 -10.44 -4.96
CA GLU A 107 -6.76 -10.07 -3.64
C GLU A 107 -8.11 -9.35 -3.75
N CYS A 108 -8.25 -8.40 -4.68
CA CYS A 108 -9.52 -7.71 -4.88
C CYS A 108 -10.58 -8.57 -5.56
N ALA A 109 -10.19 -9.58 -6.35
CA ALA A 109 -11.12 -10.61 -6.79
C ALA A 109 -11.60 -11.50 -5.63
N LEU A 110 -10.74 -11.82 -4.66
CA LEU A 110 -11.13 -12.53 -3.44
C LEU A 110 -12.10 -11.70 -2.59
N VAL A 111 -11.82 -10.41 -2.37
CA VAL A 111 -12.73 -9.51 -1.65
C VAL A 111 -14.10 -9.45 -2.35
N LEU A 112 -14.11 -9.28 -3.67
CA LEU A 112 -15.33 -9.25 -4.48
C LEU A 112 -16.14 -10.56 -4.40
N SER A 113 -15.48 -11.70 -4.21
CA SER A 113 -16.17 -13.00 -4.13
C SER A 113 -17.12 -13.15 -2.93
N ASN A 114 -17.05 -12.23 -1.97
CA ASN A 114 -18.00 -12.18 -0.85
C ASN A 114 -19.35 -11.52 -1.21
N GLU A 115 -19.45 -10.86 -2.37
CA GLU A 115 -20.71 -10.26 -2.84
C GLU A 115 -21.67 -11.34 -3.35
N ASP A 116 -22.98 -11.17 -3.11
CA ASP A 116 -24.02 -12.09 -3.60
C ASP A 116 -23.98 -12.25 -5.12
N THR A 117 -23.64 -11.16 -5.82
CA THR A 117 -23.43 -11.09 -7.26
C THR A 117 -22.08 -10.46 -7.55
N PRO A 118 -21.00 -11.24 -7.71
CA PRO A 118 -19.65 -10.73 -7.97
C PRO A 118 -19.48 -10.28 -9.44
N ASP A 119 -20.33 -9.36 -9.88
CA ASP A 119 -20.37 -8.78 -11.22
C ASP A 119 -20.02 -7.29 -11.14
N LEU A 120 -19.01 -6.86 -11.89
CA LEU A 120 -18.59 -5.45 -11.90
C LEU A 120 -19.58 -4.53 -12.65
N SER A 121 -20.58 -5.07 -13.35
CA SER A 121 -21.70 -4.24 -13.82
C SER A 121 -22.63 -3.83 -12.68
N GLU A 122 -22.60 -4.54 -11.55
CA GLU A 122 -23.43 -4.22 -10.40
C GLU A 122 -22.80 -3.07 -9.59
N PRO A 123 -23.56 -1.97 -9.41
CA PRO A 123 -23.28 -0.86 -8.51
C PRO A 123 -22.46 -1.15 -7.24
N HIS A 124 -22.98 -2.05 -6.40
CA HIS A 124 -22.40 -2.39 -5.10
C HIS A 124 -21.06 -3.12 -5.27
N SER A 125 -21.05 -4.14 -6.13
CA SER A 125 -19.89 -4.97 -6.43
C SER A 125 -18.72 -4.19 -7.03
N GLU A 126 -18.98 -3.25 -7.95
CA GLU A 126 -17.95 -2.35 -8.47
C GLU A 126 -17.39 -1.45 -7.35
N ALA A 127 -18.24 -0.95 -6.45
CA ALA A 127 -17.81 -0.11 -5.34
C ALA A 127 -16.97 -0.89 -4.30
N THR A 128 -17.31 -2.14 -4.00
CA THR A 128 -16.51 -3.07 -3.17
C THR A 128 -15.14 -3.30 -3.82
N TRP A 129 -15.12 -3.61 -5.13
CA TRP A 129 -13.88 -3.80 -5.85
C TRP A 129 -13.00 -2.55 -5.86
N LEU A 130 -13.57 -1.37 -6.14
CA LEU A 130 -12.86 -0.08 -6.12
C LEU A 130 -12.25 0.21 -4.75
N SER A 131 -12.99 -0.07 -3.68
CA SER A 131 -12.51 0.10 -2.30
C SER A 131 -11.25 -0.73 -2.03
N CYS A 132 -11.26 -2.01 -2.41
CA CYS A 132 -10.08 -2.86 -2.29
C CYS A 132 -8.90 -2.32 -3.12
N MET A 133 -9.18 -1.93 -4.38
CA MET A 133 -8.15 -1.43 -5.30
C MET A 133 -7.46 -0.17 -4.74
N ILE A 134 -8.22 0.75 -4.15
CA ILE A 134 -7.69 1.97 -3.50
C ILE A 134 -6.80 1.60 -2.32
N ILE A 135 -7.29 0.76 -1.39
CA ILE A 135 -6.56 0.41 -0.16
C ILE A 135 -5.24 -0.30 -0.49
N GLN A 136 -5.27 -1.28 -1.40
CA GLN A 136 -4.07 -1.98 -1.83
C GLN A 136 -3.08 -1.03 -2.51
N THR A 137 -3.57 -0.15 -3.39
CA THR A 137 -2.74 0.80 -4.14
C THR A 137 -2.08 1.83 -3.22
N ASN A 138 -2.80 2.41 -2.27
CA ASN A 138 -2.20 3.35 -1.30
C ASN A 138 -1.23 2.65 -0.34
N THR A 139 -1.50 1.40 0.03
CA THR A 139 -0.54 0.58 0.79
C THR A 139 0.78 0.42 0.03
N ARG A 140 0.70 0.13 -1.27
CA ARG A 140 1.90 0.05 -2.11
C ARG A 140 2.60 1.39 -2.27
N VAL A 141 1.86 2.50 -2.35
CA VAL A 141 2.44 3.85 -2.35
C VAL A 141 3.33 4.04 -1.12
N ARG A 142 2.83 3.73 0.08
CA ARG A 142 3.63 3.82 1.32
C ARG A 142 4.86 2.92 1.30
N GLN A 143 4.71 1.67 0.87
CA GLN A 143 5.84 0.75 0.75
C GLN A 143 6.95 1.31 -0.16
N LEU A 144 6.57 1.93 -1.29
CA LEU A 144 7.52 2.55 -2.21
C LEU A 144 8.12 3.84 -1.63
N GLN A 145 7.36 4.63 -0.87
CA GLN A 145 7.88 5.83 -0.20
C GLN A 145 9.00 5.51 0.80
N ILE A 146 8.95 4.35 1.45
CA ILE A 146 10.03 3.89 2.35
C ILE A 146 11.38 3.76 1.61
N TYR A 147 11.36 3.41 0.32
CA TYR A 147 12.58 3.32 -0.49
C TYR A 147 13.20 4.68 -0.80
N LEU A 148 12.49 5.77 -0.55
CA LEU A 148 12.97 7.13 -0.69
C LEU A 148 13.41 7.72 0.65
N ASN A 149 13.49 6.91 1.72
CA ASN A 149 13.88 7.45 3.02
C ASN A 149 15.37 7.83 3.04
N HIS A 150 15.64 9.02 3.56
CA HIS A 150 16.98 9.60 3.68
C HIS A 150 17.41 9.76 5.15
N ASP A 151 16.62 9.24 6.09
CA ASP A 151 16.90 9.31 7.51
C ASP A 151 18.05 8.37 7.90
N ASP A 152 19.04 8.87 8.65
CA ASP A 152 20.22 8.09 9.08
C ASP A 152 19.86 6.96 10.06
N TYR A 153 18.76 7.09 10.81
CA TYR A 153 18.27 6.10 11.77
C TYR A 153 17.42 5.01 11.10
N TYR A 154 16.74 5.35 10.00
CA TYR A 154 15.99 4.38 9.19
C TYR A 154 16.23 4.61 7.69
N PRO A 155 17.43 4.30 7.17
CA PRO A 155 17.78 4.61 5.78
C PRO A 155 16.95 3.80 4.79
N SER A 156 16.93 4.24 3.54
CA SER A 156 16.28 3.50 2.45
C SER A 156 16.73 2.02 2.45
N PRO A 157 15.78 1.06 2.39
CA PRO A 157 16.11 -0.35 2.18
C PRO A 157 16.84 -0.62 0.85
N LEU A 158 16.85 0.35 -0.07
CA LEU A 158 17.52 0.23 -1.36
C LEU A 158 18.95 0.78 -1.36
N SER A 159 19.34 1.55 -0.34
CA SER A 159 20.75 1.95 -0.15
C SER A 159 21.54 0.87 0.58
N ARG A 160 22.84 0.77 0.30
CA ARG A 160 23.74 -0.08 1.09
C ARG A 160 23.89 0.51 2.49
N GLY A 161 23.86 -0.35 3.52
CA GLY A 161 24.43 -0.02 4.83
C GLY A 161 25.96 0.07 4.76
#